data_AF-A0AA95JAH7-F1
#
_entry.id   AF-A0AA95JAH7-F1
#
_cell.length_a   1.000
_cell.length_b   1.000
_cell.length_c   1.000
_cell.angle_alpha   90.00
_cell.angle_beta   90.00
_cell.angle_gamma   90.00
#
_symmetry.space_group_name_H-M   'P 1'
#
loop_
_entity.id
_entity.type
_entity.pdbx_description
1 polymer ?
#
loop_
_entity_poly.entity_id
_entity_poly.type
_entity_poly.pdbx_seq_one_letter_code
_entity_poly.pdbx_strand_id
1 'polypeptide(L)'
;MDVLELLGALHNALQAGASVDDTESWMQAFGAIRREIEADPKSDKYDIETLDVLAGKLATLIAELEAGRPEPDFKPARTWVAALGAAVHRRRS
;
A
#
# COMPACT_ATOMS: atom_id res chain seq x y z
N MET A 1 -10.26 -7.84 -9.89
CA MET A 1 -8.85 -8.12 -9.63
C MET A 1 -8.76 -8.56 -8.18
N ASP A 2 -7.96 -9.58 -7.86
CA ASP A 2 -7.84 -10.06 -6.48
C ASP A 2 -7.10 -9.00 -5.62
N VAL A 3 -7.56 -8.74 -4.39
CA VAL A 3 -6.87 -7.86 -3.42
C VAL A 3 -5.42 -8.27 -3.17
N LEU A 4 -5.10 -9.57 -3.20
CA LEU A 4 -3.71 -10.06 -3.05
C LEU A 4 -2.86 -9.71 -4.28
N GLU A 5 -3.45 -9.74 -5.47
CA GLU A 5 -2.79 -9.27 -6.69
C GLU A 5 -2.54 -7.75 -6.64
N LEU A 6 -3.54 -6.98 -6.17
CA LEU A 6 -3.40 -5.53 -5.98
C LEU A 6 -2.31 -5.19 -4.96
N LEU A 7 -2.27 -5.90 -3.83
CA LEU A 7 -1.23 -5.74 -2.80
C LEU A 7 0.15 -6.10 -3.34
N GLY A 8 0.27 -7.18 -4.11
CA GLY A 8 1.53 -7.57 -4.77
C GLY A 8 1.98 -6.53 -5.79
N ALA A 9 1.07 -5.99 -6.60
CA ALA A 9 1.37 -4.93 -7.57
C ALA A 9 1.85 -3.66 -6.87
N LEU A 10 1.13 -3.19 -5.83
CA LEU A 10 1.54 -2.02 -5.05
C LEU A 10 2.90 -2.24 -4.37
N HIS A 11 3.16 -3.44 -3.82
CA HIS A 11 4.45 -3.75 -3.20
C HIS A 11 5.61 -3.64 -4.20
N ASN A 12 5.42 -4.10 -5.44
CA ASN A 12 6.44 -4.05 -6.49
C ASN A 12 6.62 -2.64 -7.06
N ALA A 13 5.56 -1.85 -7.12
CA ALA A 13 5.62 -0.47 -7.58
C ALA A 13 6.40 0.45 -6.61
N LEU A 14 6.35 0.15 -5.32
CA LEU A 14 7.08 0.88 -4.27
C LEU A 14 8.56 0.45 -4.22
N GLN A 15 9.38 0.88 -5.18
CA GLN A 15 10.80 0.52 -5.23
C GLN A 15 11.69 1.69 -5.66
N ALA A 16 13.00 1.53 -5.47
CA ALA A 16 13.99 2.48 -5.95
C ALA A 16 13.85 2.67 -7.47
N GLY A 17 13.91 3.93 -7.92
CA GLY A 17 13.66 4.30 -9.32
C GLY A 17 12.23 4.75 -9.61
N ALA A 18 11.32 4.62 -8.64
CA ALA A 18 10.02 5.27 -8.71
C ALA A 18 10.14 6.80 -8.66
N SER A 19 9.20 7.46 -9.32
CA SER A 19 9.14 8.90 -9.54
C SER A 19 7.79 9.47 -9.09
N VAL A 20 7.65 10.79 -9.15
CA VAL A 20 6.38 11.49 -8.87
C VAL A 20 5.27 11.01 -9.83
N ASP A 21 5.60 10.66 -11.08
CA ASP A 21 4.64 10.20 -12.09
C ASP A 21 3.98 8.86 -11.71
N ASP A 22 4.63 8.06 -10.87
CA ASP A 22 4.09 6.78 -10.40
C ASP A 22 3.06 6.94 -9.27
N THR A 23 3.06 8.07 -8.57
CA THR A 23 2.33 8.27 -7.32
C THR A 23 0.81 8.22 -7.49
N GLU A 24 0.28 8.71 -8.62
CA GLU A 24 -1.15 8.62 -8.93
C GLU A 24 -1.59 7.16 -8.99
N SER A 25 -0.82 6.31 -9.68
CA SER A 25 -1.12 4.88 -9.82
C SER A 25 -1.13 4.16 -8.47
N TRP A 26 -0.25 4.56 -7.54
CA TRP A 26 -0.20 4.01 -6.19
C TRP A 26 -1.45 4.36 -5.40
N MET A 27 -1.90 5.62 -5.49
CA MET A 27 -3.10 6.07 -4.79
C MET A 27 -4.36 5.43 -5.35
N GLN A 28 -4.43 5.22 -6.66
CA GLN A 28 -5.51 4.46 -7.30
C GLN A 28 -5.51 2.99 -6.84
N ALA A 29 -4.35 2.32 -6.83
CA ALA A 29 -4.22 0.96 -6.36
C ALA A 29 -4.59 0.82 -4.87
N PHE A 30 -4.08 1.74 -4.03
CA PHE A 30 -4.41 1.79 -2.61
C PHE A 30 -5.91 2.02 -2.38
N GLY A 31 -6.55 2.93 -3.14
CA GLY A 31 -7.99 3.15 -3.06
C GLY A 31 -8.83 1.93 -3.48
N ALA A 32 -8.35 1.13 -4.44
CA ALA A 32 -8.97 -0.15 -4.76
C ALA A 32 -8.81 -1.16 -3.61
N ILE A 33 -7.60 -1.33 -3.08
CA ILE A 33 -7.31 -2.22 -1.95
C ILE A 33 -8.18 -1.86 -0.74
N ARG A 34 -8.25 -0.58 -0.38
CA ARG A 34 -9.05 -0.09 0.75
C ARG A 34 -10.51 -0.49 0.62
N ARG A 35 -11.12 -0.25 -0.55
CA ARG A 35 -12.52 -0.61 -0.81
C ARG A 35 -12.76 -2.12 -0.70
N GLU A 36 -11.86 -2.94 -1.23
CA GLU A 36 -11.98 -4.40 -1.17
C GLU A 36 -11.88 -4.92 0.27
N ILE A 37 -10.95 -4.38 1.07
CA ILE A 37 -10.78 -4.75 2.48
C ILE A 37 -11.97 -4.29 3.33
N GLU A 38 -12.43 -3.06 3.15
CA GLU A 38 -13.59 -2.51 3.88
C GLU A 38 -14.90 -3.25 3.53
N ALA A 39 -15.00 -3.81 2.33
CA ALA A 39 -16.14 -4.62 1.90
C ALA A 39 -16.05 -6.10 2.34
N ASP A 40 -14.88 -6.59 2.76
CA ASP A 40 -14.70 -7.97 3.20
C ASP A 40 -15.29 -8.17 4.61
N PRO A 41 -16.34 -9.01 4.80
CA PRO A 41 -16.92 -9.25 6.11
C PRO A 41 -15.97 -9.98 7.07
N LYS A 42 -14.87 -10.57 6.57
CA LYS A 42 -13.82 -11.18 7.40
C LYS A 42 -12.76 -10.19 7.85
N SER A 43 -12.78 -8.96 7.35
CA SER A 43 -11.81 -7.96 7.78
C SER A 43 -12.04 -7.52 9.22
N ASP A 44 -10.94 -7.28 9.91
CA ASP A 44 -10.93 -6.89 11.31
C ASP A 44 -10.43 -5.45 11.49
N LYS A 45 -10.52 -4.93 12.72
CA LYS A 45 -10.07 -3.57 13.03
C LYS A 45 -8.59 -3.34 12.72
N TYR A 46 -7.75 -4.37 12.80
CA TYR A 46 -6.31 -4.25 12.58
C TYR A 46 -5.99 -4.10 11.09
N ASP A 47 -6.83 -4.65 10.20
CA ASP A 47 -6.72 -4.37 8.77
C ASP A 47 -6.98 -2.89 8.47
N ILE A 48 -8.01 -2.31 9.08
CA ILE A 48 -8.37 -0.91 8.90
C ILE A 48 -7.28 -0.01 9.46
N GLU A 49 -6.78 -0.30 10.67
CA GLU A 49 -5.64 0.41 11.25
C GLU A 49 -4.39 0.30 10.35
N THR A 50 -4.16 -0.89 9.75
CA THR A 50 -3.04 -1.10 8.81
C THR A 50 -3.21 -0.28 7.53
N LEU A 51 -4.42 -0.16 6.99
CA LEU A 51 -4.73 0.69 5.84
C LEU A 51 -4.45 2.16 6.15
N ASP A 52 -4.84 2.64 7.34
CA ASP A 52 -4.59 4.03 7.75
C ASP A 52 -3.10 4.31 7.92
N VAL A 53 -2.34 3.38 8.52
CA VAL A 53 -0.88 3.50 8.61
C VAL A 53 -0.25 3.50 7.22
N LEU A 54 -0.68 2.61 6.33
CA LEU A 54 -0.19 2.54 4.96
C LEU A 54 -0.48 3.83 4.19
N ALA A 55 -1.68 4.42 4.33
CA ALA A 55 -2.02 5.72 3.75
C ALA A 55 -1.04 6.82 4.19
N GLY A 56 -0.72 6.88 5.48
CA GLY A 56 0.25 7.83 6.01
C GLY A 56 1.67 7.62 5.47
N LYS A 57 2.09 6.36 5.27
CA LYS A 57 3.40 6.03 4.68
C LYS A 57 3.46 6.40 3.20
N LEU A 58 2.40 6.13 2.44
CA LEU A 58 2.30 6.56 1.04
C LEU A 58 2.35 8.09 0.93
N ALA A 59 1.56 8.80 1.74
CA ALA A 59 1.56 10.27 1.72
C ALA A 59 2.95 10.87 2.04
N THR A 60 3.66 10.29 3.01
CA THR A 60 5.04 10.71 3.33
C THR A 60 5.98 10.46 2.16
N LEU A 61 5.91 9.29 1.55
CA LEU A 61 6.77 8.92 0.42
C LEU A 61 6.51 9.81 -0.81
N ILE A 62 5.24 10.11 -1.09
CA ILE A 62 4.83 11.02 -2.16
C ILE A 62 5.41 12.42 -1.90
N ALA A 63 5.26 12.96 -0.69
CA ALA A 63 5.82 14.26 -0.33
C ALA A 63 7.36 14.29 -0.45
N GLU A 64 8.05 13.20 -0.13
CA GLU A 64 9.50 13.09 -0.32
C GLU A 64 9.89 13.13 -1.81
N LEU A 65 9.15 12.41 -2.66
CA LEU A 65 9.36 12.42 -4.11
C LEU A 65 9.09 13.80 -4.71
N GLU A 66 8.00 14.45 -4.33
CA GLU A 66 7.64 15.81 -4.75
C GLU A 66 8.68 16.85 -4.31
N ALA A 67 9.27 16.67 -3.11
CA ALA A 67 10.36 17.50 -2.61
C ALA A 67 11.71 17.23 -3.31
N GLY A 68 11.77 16.27 -4.24
CA GLY A 68 12.99 15.91 -4.96
C GLY A 68 14.02 15.23 -4.06
N ARG A 69 13.59 14.52 -3.00
CA ARG A 69 14.50 13.75 -2.16
C ARG A 69 15.20 12.70 -3.03
N PRO A 70 16.55 12.66 -3.06
CA PRO A 70 17.29 11.78 -3.96
C PRO A 70 17.15 10.29 -3.59
N GLU A 71 16.94 10.01 -2.31
CA GLU A 71 16.75 8.64 -1.79
C GLU A 71 15.60 8.61 -0.78
N PRO A 72 14.34 8.51 -1.26
CA PRO A 72 13.19 8.25 -0.41
C PRO A 72 13.26 6.85 0.20
N ASP A 73 12.78 6.68 1.43
CA ASP A 73 12.74 5.36 2.07
C ASP A 73 11.43 4.63 1.77
N PHE A 74 11.48 3.71 0.80
CA PHE A 74 10.35 2.88 0.40
C PHE A 74 10.07 1.72 1.37
N LYS A 75 11.05 1.33 2.20
CA LYS A 75 10.96 0.11 3.02
C LYS A 75 9.78 0.14 4.00
N PRO A 76 9.49 1.25 4.72
CA PRO A 76 8.33 1.34 5.58
C PRO A 76 7.01 1.06 4.85
N ALA A 77 6.77 1.72 3.71
CA ALA A 77 5.54 1.54 2.94
C ALA A 77 5.39 0.08 2.46
N ARG A 78 6.45 -0.48 1.85
CA ARG A 78 6.48 -1.89 1.42
C ARG A 78 6.21 -2.89 2.54
N THR A 79 6.75 -2.63 3.73
CA THR A 79 6.59 -3.50 4.90
C THR A 79 5.13 -3.57 5.32
N TRP A 80 4.43 -2.44 5.33
CA TRP A 80 3.01 -2.39 5.66
C TRP A 80 2.13 -3.03 4.58
N VAL A 81 2.46 -2.87 3.30
CA VAL A 81 1.77 -3.60 2.21
C VAL A 81 1.93 -5.12 2.38
N ALA A 82 3.14 -5.59 2.68
CA ALA A 82 3.41 -7.01 2.89
C ALA A 82 2.70 -7.57 4.14
N ALA A 83 2.66 -6.79 5.23
CA ALA A 83 1.95 -7.17 6.45
C ALA A 83 0.44 -7.35 6.20
N LEU A 84 -0.18 -6.41 5.47
CA LEU A 84 -1.58 -6.51 5.06
C LEU A 84 -1.82 -7.73 4.17
N GLY A 85 -0.94 -7.96 3.18
CA GLY A 85 -1.01 -9.15 2.32
C GLY A 85 -0.95 -10.46 3.10
N ALA A 86 -0.07 -10.56 4.09
CA ALA A 86 0.03 -11.74 4.95
C ALA A 86 -1.24 -11.95 5.81
N ALA A 87 -1.82 -10.88 6.34
CA ALA A 87 -3.06 -10.95 7.11
C ALA A 87 -4.24 -11.42 6.24
N VAL A 88 -4.40 -10.83 5.05
CA VAL A 88 -5.44 -11.23 4.08
C VAL A 88 -5.26 -12.68 3.64
N HIS A 89 -4.04 -13.09 3.30
CA HIS A 89 -3.77 -14.46 2.87
C HIS A 89 -4.13 -15.48 3.94
N ARG A 90 -3.82 -15.19 5.21
CA ARG A 90 -4.14 -16.05 6.36
C ARG A 90 -5.66 -16.23 6.57
N ARG A 91 -6.48 -15.21 6.30
CA ARG A 91 -7.95 -15.29 6.47
C ARG A 91 -8.68 -16.00 5.32
N ARG A 92 -8.05 -16.05 4.15
CA ARG A 92 -8.58 -16.72 2.96
C ARG A 92 -8.24 -18.20 2.89
N SER A 93 -7.14 -18.60 3.53
CA SER A 93 -6.76 -20.00 3.74
C SER A 93 -7.63 -20.65 4.80
#